data_AF-A0A1H8SEV6-F1
#
_entry.id   AF-A0A1H8SEV6-F1
#
_cell.length_a   1.000
_cell.length_b   1.000
_cell.length_c   1.000
_cell.angle_alpha   90.00
_cell.angle_beta   90.00
_cell.angle_gamma   90.00
#
_symmetry.space_group_name_H-M   'P 1'
#
loop_
_entity.id
_entity.type
_entity.pdbx_description
1 polymer ?
#
loop_
_entity_poly.entity_id
_entity_poly.type
_entity_poly.pdbx_seq_one_letter_code
_entity_poly.pdbx_strand_id
1 'polypeptide(L)'
;MSGWKTASAATEWEIDAGTLVVLPTANVQAVERESRTYPEGRDLNRQFERGKPPKTQLAHDIWYTIVRHDPDVLVDLHSSMGFQADDDGYVGQNIFHSQRGTMGPDAEEATAYLNENYVPESRKPRYAFVTTTMSKNLAMIADKARADLGIPTAIFEVTEADLPVETRAAWTEAYTRWIFHHWGLKELQKTGSV
;
A
#
# COMPACT_ATOMS: atom_id res chain seq x y z
N MET A 1 -8.40 9.14 4.72
CA MET A 1 -8.35 7.98 3.80
C MET A 1 -8.05 8.41 2.36
N SER A 2 -6.83 8.17 1.86
CA SER A 2 -6.41 8.40 0.47
C SER A 2 -6.33 7.12 -0.37
N GLY A 3 -6.05 5.97 0.24
CA GLY A 3 -5.83 4.68 -0.46
C GLY A 3 -6.94 4.28 -1.44
N TRP A 4 -8.21 4.28 -0.99
CA TRP A 4 -9.33 3.92 -1.86
C TRP A 4 -9.53 4.90 -3.02
N LYS A 5 -9.21 6.19 -2.84
CA LYS A 5 -9.30 7.20 -3.91
C LYS A 5 -8.25 6.94 -4.98
N THR A 6 -7.01 6.69 -4.56
CA THR A 6 -5.93 6.34 -5.49
C THR A 6 -6.21 5.04 -6.21
N ALA A 7 -6.66 4.01 -5.49
CA ALA A 7 -7.02 2.73 -6.10
C ALA A 7 -8.22 2.88 -7.06
N SER A 8 -9.22 3.71 -6.73
CA SER A 8 -10.32 4.00 -7.67
C SER A 8 -9.84 4.76 -8.91
N ALA A 9 -8.89 5.69 -8.77
CA ALA A 9 -8.31 6.36 -9.93
C ALA A 9 -7.50 5.39 -10.80
N ALA A 10 -6.81 4.42 -10.18
CA ALA A 10 -5.99 3.44 -10.87
C ALA A 10 -6.79 2.47 -11.76
N THR A 11 -8.11 2.32 -11.57
CA THR A 11 -8.95 1.53 -12.49
C THR A 11 -9.08 2.16 -13.87
N GLU A 12 -8.87 3.48 -13.96
CA GLU A 12 -8.94 4.25 -15.20
C GLU A 12 -7.55 4.48 -15.83
N TRP A 13 -6.48 3.95 -15.23
CA TRP A 13 -5.13 4.13 -15.76
C TRP A 13 -4.83 3.09 -16.84
N GLU A 14 -4.25 3.57 -17.95
CA GLU A 14 -3.73 2.69 -18.98
C GLU A 14 -2.40 2.05 -18.53
N ILE A 15 -2.29 0.74 -18.79
CA ILE A 15 -1.07 -0.06 -18.62
C ILE A 15 -0.54 -0.45 -20.01
N ASP A 16 0.78 -0.48 -20.14
CA ASP A 16 1.45 -0.82 -21.41
C ASP A 16 1.75 -2.33 -21.50
N ALA A 17 1.89 -3.00 -20.35
CA ALA A 17 2.21 -4.42 -20.27
C ALA A 17 1.71 -5.06 -18.95
N GLY A 18 1.67 -6.39 -18.93
CA GLY A 18 1.30 -7.17 -17.75
C GLY A 18 -0.19 -7.13 -17.43
N THR A 19 -0.53 -7.24 -16.16
CA THR A 19 -1.92 -7.22 -15.68
C THR A 19 -1.97 -6.48 -14.35
N LEU A 20 -2.88 -5.51 -14.27
CA LEU A 20 -3.17 -4.78 -13.05
C LEU A 20 -4.54 -5.22 -12.51
N VAL A 21 -4.54 -5.77 -11.31
CA VAL A 21 -5.78 -6.10 -10.58
C VAL A 21 -5.93 -5.11 -9.44
N VAL A 22 -7.02 -4.34 -9.46
CA VAL A 22 -7.29 -3.30 -8.45
C VAL A 22 -8.52 -3.66 -7.64
N LEU A 23 -8.39 -3.65 -6.32
CA LEU A 23 -9.51 -3.72 -5.38
C LEU A 23 -9.65 -2.37 -4.67
N PRO A 24 -10.41 -1.41 -5.24
CA PRO A 24 -10.43 -0.04 -4.75
C PRO A 24 -11.06 0.11 -3.36
N THR A 25 -12.08 -0.71 -3.08
CA THR A 25 -12.79 -0.71 -1.80
C THR A 25 -12.83 -2.12 -1.22
N ALA A 26 -11.73 -2.53 -0.56
CA ALA A 26 -11.66 -3.82 0.13
C ALA A 26 -12.70 -3.96 1.26
N ASN A 27 -13.10 -2.84 1.86
CA ASN A 27 -14.13 -2.79 2.90
C ASN A 27 -15.11 -1.63 2.65
N VAL A 28 -16.07 -1.85 1.75
CA VAL A 28 -17.06 -0.84 1.32
C VAL A 28 -17.78 -0.20 2.52
N GLN A 29 -18.23 -1.02 3.48
CA GLN A 29 -18.99 -0.53 4.63
C GLN A 29 -18.17 0.33 5.59
N ALA A 30 -16.87 0.05 5.74
CA ALA A 30 -15.99 0.89 6.55
C ALA A 30 -15.66 2.21 5.83
N VAL A 31 -15.50 2.16 4.50
CA VAL A 31 -15.31 3.37 3.67
C VAL A 31 -16.54 4.29 3.76
N GLU A 32 -17.75 3.74 3.61
CA GLU A 32 -19.02 4.50 3.72
C GLU A 32 -19.22 5.14 5.10
N ARG A 33 -18.63 4.56 6.15
CA ARG A 33 -18.75 5.02 7.54
C ARG A 33 -17.56 5.85 8.02
N GLU A 34 -16.59 6.13 7.15
CA GLU A 34 -15.31 6.76 7.50
C GLU A 34 -14.63 6.10 8.70
N SER A 35 -14.77 4.77 8.82
CA SER A 35 -14.31 3.98 9.96
C SER A 35 -13.16 3.07 9.55
N ARG A 36 -12.28 2.76 10.52
CA ARG A 36 -11.27 1.70 10.37
C ARG A 36 -11.89 0.30 10.48
N THR A 37 -13.05 0.16 11.12
CA THR A 37 -13.62 -1.14 11.48
C THR A 37 -14.69 -1.62 10.49
N TYR A 38 -14.61 -2.90 10.14
CA TYR A 38 -15.67 -3.70 9.50
C TYR A 38 -16.88 -3.85 10.48
N PRO A 39 -18.10 -4.23 10.04
CA PRO A 39 -19.18 -4.57 10.96
C PRO A 39 -18.72 -5.42 12.14
N GLU A 40 -19.32 -5.15 13.29
CA GLU A 40 -19.02 -5.78 14.59
C GLU A 40 -17.64 -5.41 15.16
N GLY A 41 -17.01 -4.32 14.69
CA GLY A 41 -15.77 -3.81 15.28
C GLY A 41 -14.51 -4.60 14.89
N ARG A 42 -14.58 -5.42 13.83
CA ARG A 42 -13.47 -6.26 13.38
C ARG A 42 -12.53 -5.48 12.46
N ASP A 43 -11.23 -5.60 12.68
CA ASP A 43 -10.20 -5.07 11.77
C ASP A 43 -9.98 -6.08 10.63
N LEU A 44 -10.31 -5.70 9.39
CA LEU A 44 -10.15 -6.57 8.20
C LEU A 44 -8.69 -7.00 8.03
N ASN A 45 -7.73 -6.11 8.31
CA ASN A 45 -6.29 -6.38 8.18
C ASN A 45 -5.73 -7.19 9.38
N ARG A 46 -6.60 -7.89 10.12
CA ARG A 46 -6.25 -8.90 11.15
C ARG A 46 -6.88 -10.26 10.85
N GLN A 47 -7.51 -10.43 9.69
CA GLN A 47 -8.23 -11.65 9.32
C GLN A 47 -7.43 -12.61 8.44
N PHE A 48 -6.16 -12.29 8.13
CA PHE A 48 -5.32 -13.01 7.17
C PHE A 48 -4.16 -13.73 7.86
N GLU A 49 -4.44 -14.78 8.63
CA GLU A 49 -3.39 -15.55 9.32
C GLU A 49 -2.61 -16.45 8.32
N ARG A 50 -1.28 -16.52 8.46
CA ARG A 50 -0.40 -17.36 7.64
C ARG A 50 -0.78 -18.84 7.74
N GLY A 51 -0.78 -19.56 6.63
CA GLY A 51 -1.07 -20.99 6.57
C GLY A 51 -2.48 -21.39 7.01
N LYS A 52 -3.38 -20.43 7.28
CA LYS A 52 -4.78 -20.68 7.67
C LYS A 52 -5.75 -19.97 6.73
N PRO A 53 -6.97 -20.48 6.56
CA PRO A 53 -8.02 -19.75 5.86
C PRO A 53 -8.33 -18.40 6.54
N PRO A 54 -8.73 -17.36 5.77
CA PRO A 54 -9.20 -16.12 6.37
C PRO A 54 -10.43 -16.30 7.25
N LYS A 55 -10.55 -15.47 8.30
CA LYS A 55 -11.53 -15.67 9.38
C LYS A 55 -12.96 -15.20 9.07
N THR A 56 -13.17 -14.48 7.97
CA THR A 56 -14.47 -13.93 7.57
C THR A 56 -14.71 -14.15 6.08
N GLN A 57 -15.98 -14.15 5.66
CA GLN A 57 -16.34 -14.34 4.24
C GLN A 57 -15.69 -13.29 3.34
N LEU A 58 -15.75 -12.00 3.72
CA LEU A 58 -15.10 -10.94 2.95
C LEU A 58 -13.59 -11.17 2.82
N ALA A 59 -12.89 -11.47 3.93
CA ALA A 59 -11.46 -11.75 3.89
C ALA A 59 -11.15 -12.99 3.04
N HIS A 60 -12.03 -13.99 3.06
CA HIS A 60 -11.93 -15.18 2.23
C HIS A 60 -12.05 -14.84 0.74
N ASP A 61 -13.02 -14.02 0.36
CA ASP A 61 -13.26 -13.64 -1.04
C ASP A 61 -12.10 -12.78 -1.60
N ILE A 62 -11.57 -11.86 -0.78
CA ILE A 62 -10.39 -11.08 -1.14
C ILE A 62 -9.18 -12.00 -1.33
N TRP A 63 -8.93 -12.90 -0.38
CA TRP A 63 -7.81 -13.84 -0.47
C TRP A 63 -7.92 -14.76 -1.68
N TYR A 64 -9.12 -15.30 -1.93
CA TYR A 64 -9.38 -16.14 -3.09
C TYR A 64 -9.14 -15.40 -4.40
N THR A 65 -9.52 -14.12 -4.47
CA THR A 65 -9.27 -13.25 -5.63
C THR A 65 -7.76 -13.10 -5.86
N ILE A 66 -6.98 -12.84 -4.81
CA ILE A 66 -5.51 -12.75 -4.91
C ILE A 66 -4.94 -14.06 -5.44
N VAL A 67 -5.29 -15.20 -4.85
CA VAL A 67 -4.79 -16.51 -5.28
C VAL A 67 -5.18 -16.81 -6.73
N ARG A 68 -6.40 -16.47 -7.13
CA ARG A 68 -6.91 -16.71 -8.48
C ARG A 68 -6.15 -15.93 -9.55
N HIS A 69 -5.72 -14.71 -9.23
CA HIS A 69 -5.00 -13.84 -10.16
C HIS A 69 -3.49 -14.07 -10.17
N ASP A 70 -2.95 -14.87 -9.23
CA ASP A 70 -1.55 -15.28 -9.16
C ASP A 70 -0.55 -14.13 -9.37
N PRO A 71 -0.58 -13.06 -8.53
CA PRO A 71 0.19 -11.86 -8.79
C PRO A 71 1.68 -12.05 -8.48
N ASP A 72 2.56 -11.47 -9.30
CA ASP A 72 3.99 -11.41 -9.04
C ASP A 72 4.36 -10.48 -7.87
N VAL A 73 3.51 -9.47 -7.61
CA VAL A 73 3.71 -8.45 -6.58
C VAL A 73 2.37 -8.04 -5.98
N LEU A 74 2.32 -7.85 -4.66
CA LEU A 74 1.14 -7.31 -3.97
C LEU A 74 1.48 -6.06 -3.16
N VAL A 75 0.74 -4.98 -3.41
CA VAL A 75 0.86 -3.72 -2.67
C VAL A 75 -0.48 -3.39 -2.01
N ASP A 76 -0.44 -3.04 -0.74
CA ASP A 76 -1.61 -2.68 0.08
C ASP A 76 -1.50 -1.21 0.54
N LEU A 77 -2.52 -0.40 0.28
CA LEU A 77 -2.48 1.06 0.50
C LEU A 77 -3.24 1.44 1.77
N HIS A 78 -2.52 1.95 2.77
CA HIS A 78 -3.04 2.32 4.09
C HIS A 78 -2.80 3.80 4.41
N SER A 79 -3.44 4.22 5.50
CA SER A 79 -3.15 5.49 6.15
C SER A 79 -3.21 5.33 7.67
N SER A 80 -2.38 6.10 8.36
CA SER A 80 -2.19 6.05 9.82
C SER A 80 -2.49 7.40 10.46
N MET A 81 -3.09 7.43 11.65
CA MET A 81 -3.45 8.69 12.31
C MET A 81 -2.25 9.52 12.79
N GLY A 82 -1.08 8.90 12.94
CA GLY A 82 0.17 9.57 13.29
C GLY A 82 1.38 9.02 12.53
N PHE A 83 2.57 9.37 12.99
CA PHE A 83 3.84 9.12 12.30
C PHE A 83 4.62 7.97 12.93
N GLN A 84 5.29 7.17 12.09
CA GLN A 84 6.27 6.18 12.55
C GLN A 84 7.40 6.81 13.38
N ALA A 85 7.76 8.06 13.06
CA ALA A 85 8.85 8.78 13.71
C ALA A 85 8.55 9.19 15.16
N ASP A 86 7.28 9.20 15.59
CA ASP A 86 6.89 9.66 16.93
C ASP A 86 6.93 8.54 17.98
N ASP A 87 7.07 7.27 17.56
CA ASP A 87 7.10 6.08 18.44
C ASP A 87 5.93 5.97 19.44
N ASP A 88 4.77 6.49 19.05
CA ASP A 88 3.52 6.49 19.84
C ASP A 88 2.55 5.36 19.43
N GLY A 89 3.02 4.43 18.61
CA GLY A 89 2.27 3.29 18.09
C GLY A 89 1.63 3.52 16.71
N TYR A 90 1.70 4.73 16.16
CA TYR A 90 1.35 4.99 14.77
C TYR A 90 2.49 4.68 13.81
N VAL A 91 2.14 4.48 12.53
CA VAL A 91 3.07 3.92 11.52
C VAL A 91 3.09 4.72 10.22
N GLY A 92 2.54 5.94 10.22
CA GLY A 92 2.46 6.77 9.01
C GLY A 92 3.83 7.21 8.51
N GLN A 93 3.88 7.55 7.21
CA GLN A 93 5.12 7.86 6.49
C GLN A 93 6.09 6.67 6.44
N ASN A 94 5.56 5.48 6.11
CA ASN A 94 6.37 4.26 6.07
C ASN A 94 5.99 3.37 4.88
N ILE A 95 6.97 2.65 4.34
CA ILE A 95 6.76 1.51 3.43
C ILE A 95 7.21 0.25 4.16
N PHE A 96 6.23 -0.52 4.62
CA PHE A 96 6.50 -1.85 5.14
C PHE A 96 6.70 -2.81 3.98
N HIS A 97 7.79 -3.57 3.98
CA HIS A 97 8.14 -4.41 2.84
C HIS A 97 8.52 -5.82 3.27
N SER A 98 8.27 -6.78 2.39
CA SER A 98 8.76 -8.14 2.53
C SER A 98 10.27 -8.23 2.25
N GLN A 99 10.89 -9.33 2.64
CA GLN A 99 12.26 -9.72 2.21
C GLN A 99 12.23 -10.62 0.97
N ARG A 100 11.16 -10.57 0.17
CA ARG A 100 11.00 -11.40 -1.04
C ARG A 100 11.39 -10.59 -2.27
N GLY A 101 12.11 -11.24 -3.20
CA GLY A 101 12.56 -10.60 -4.44
C GLY A 101 13.36 -9.32 -4.18
N THR A 102 13.09 -8.29 -4.97
CA THR A 102 13.72 -6.96 -4.90
C THR A 102 12.99 -5.99 -3.97
N MET A 103 11.91 -6.41 -3.30
CA MET A 103 11.00 -5.51 -2.60
C MET A 103 11.62 -4.66 -1.47
N GLY A 104 12.76 -5.09 -0.91
CA GLY A 104 13.55 -4.26 0.02
C GLY A 104 14.18 -3.06 -0.68
N PRO A 105 15.13 -3.29 -1.61
CA PRO A 105 15.67 -2.24 -2.48
C PRO A 105 14.58 -1.37 -3.14
N ASP A 106 13.50 -1.97 -3.64
CA ASP A 106 12.42 -1.22 -4.29
C ASP A 106 11.74 -0.24 -3.33
N ALA A 107 11.52 -0.66 -2.07
CA ALA A 107 10.98 0.23 -1.05
C ALA A 107 11.94 1.38 -0.73
N GLU A 108 13.25 1.12 -0.67
CA GLU A 108 14.26 2.15 -0.44
C GLU A 108 14.26 3.20 -1.57
N GLU A 109 14.26 2.75 -2.82
CA GLU A 109 14.18 3.63 -3.99
C GLU A 109 12.86 4.43 -4.02
N ALA A 110 11.73 3.78 -3.72
CA ALA A 110 10.44 4.45 -3.65
C ALA A 110 10.41 5.55 -2.57
N THR A 111 10.95 5.28 -1.38
CA THR A 111 11.02 6.30 -0.32
C THR A 111 11.95 7.45 -0.68
N ALA A 112 13.09 7.17 -1.32
CA ALA A 112 13.99 8.21 -1.83
C ALA A 112 13.27 9.11 -2.85
N TYR A 113 12.59 8.51 -3.83
CA TYR A 113 11.79 9.22 -4.83
C TYR A 113 10.72 10.13 -4.19
N LEU A 114 9.94 9.59 -3.23
CA LEU A 114 8.92 10.38 -2.53
C LEU A 114 9.53 11.52 -1.72
N ASN A 115 10.61 11.26 -1.00
CA ASN A 115 11.28 12.24 -0.17
C ASN A 115 11.94 13.36 -0.97
N GLU A 116 12.44 13.05 -2.16
CA GLU A 116 13.06 14.02 -3.06
C GLU A 116 12.01 14.87 -3.79
N ASN A 117 10.94 14.25 -4.28
CA ASN A 117 10.04 14.89 -5.25
C ASN A 117 8.72 15.38 -4.64
N TYR A 118 8.29 14.85 -3.50
CA TYR A 118 6.96 15.10 -2.94
C TYR A 118 6.95 15.66 -1.52
N VAL A 119 7.91 15.29 -0.68
CA VAL A 119 7.98 15.76 0.71
C VAL A 119 8.77 17.08 0.78
N PRO A 120 8.14 18.22 1.15
CA PRO A 120 8.85 19.49 1.22
C PRO A 120 9.95 19.47 2.29
N GLU A 121 11.08 20.10 2.00
CA GLU A 121 12.20 20.18 2.95
C GLU A 121 11.80 20.82 4.29
N SER A 122 10.88 21.80 4.26
CA SER A 122 10.34 22.46 5.45
C SER A 122 9.51 21.53 6.35
N ARG A 123 9.13 20.34 5.87
CA ARG A 123 8.39 19.31 6.63
C ARG A 123 9.30 18.15 7.09
N LYS A 124 10.55 18.09 6.63
CA LYS A 124 11.49 17.06 7.07
C LYS A 124 12.12 17.43 8.43
N PRO A 125 12.53 16.43 9.24
CA PRO A 125 12.48 14.99 8.97
C PRO A 125 11.13 14.34 9.27
N ARG A 126 10.21 15.01 9.97
CA ARG A 126 8.96 14.41 10.47
C ARG A 126 8.11 13.74 9.39
N TYR A 127 8.04 14.33 8.21
CA TYR A 127 7.24 13.82 7.09
C TYR A 127 8.01 12.93 6.12
N ALA A 128 9.32 12.72 6.33
CA ALA A 128 10.09 11.85 5.45
C ALA A 128 9.55 10.41 5.53
N PHE A 129 9.31 9.80 4.38
CA PHE A 129 9.02 8.39 4.29
C PHE A 129 10.25 7.57 4.69
N VAL A 130 10.02 6.53 5.47
CA VAL A 130 11.02 5.51 5.83
C VAL A 130 10.57 4.14 5.32
N THR A 131 11.45 3.14 5.42
CA THR A 131 11.10 1.75 5.14
C THR A 131 11.17 0.91 6.41
N THR A 132 10.39 -0.16 6.46
CA THR A 132 10.46 -1.13 7.57
C THR A 132 10.26 -2.54 7.05
N THR A 133 11.17 -3.44 7.40
CA THR A 133 11.00 -4.86 7.04
C THR A 133 9.89 -5.52 7.88
N MET A 134 8.93 -6.15 7.21
CA MET A 134 7.86 -6.91 7.85
C MET A 134 8.39 -8.20 8.49
N SER A 135 8.57 -8.19 9.81
CA SER A 135 9.02 -9.35 10.59
C SER A 135 7.90 -10.02 11.39
N LYS A 136 6.95 -9.24 11.91
CA LYS A 136 5.88 -9.73 12.80
C LYS A 136 4.74 -10.39 12.02
N ASN A 137 4.16 -11.46 12.58
CA ASN A 137 2.90 -12.03 12.09
C ASN A 137 1.72 -11.30 12.74
N LEU A 138 1.18 -10.31 12.03
CA LEU A 138 0.03 -9.52 12.49
C LEU A 138 -1.28 -9.91 11.80
N ALA A 139 -1.31 -11.06 11.11
CA ALA A 139 -2.46 -11.52 10.32
C ALA A 139 -2.94 -10.49 9.27
N MET A 140 -1.98 -9.80 8.64
CA MET A 140 -2.18 -8.81 7.58
C MET A 140 -2.13 -9.47 6.19
N ILE A 141 -2.83 -8.90 5.23
CA ILE A 141 -2.93 -9.51 3.88
C ILE A 141 -1.58 -9.59 3.16
N ALA A 142 -0.78 -8.54 3.22
CA ALA A 142 0.57 -8.51 2.65
C ALA A 142 1.51 -9.52 3.32
N ASP A 143 1.32 -9.73 4.63
CA ASP A 143 2.10 -10.69 5.42
C ASP A 143 1.71 -12.15 5.11
N LYS A 144 0.42 -12.40 4.86
CA LYS A 144 -0.07 -13.69 4.39
C LYS A 144 0.41 -14.00 2.98
N ALA A 145 0.28 -13.05 2.04
CA ALA A 145 0.70 -13.23 0.66
C ALA A 145 2.20 -13.57 0.53
N ARG A 146 3.09 -12.84 1.21
CA ARG A 146 4.54 -13.17 1.18
C ARG A 146 4.89 -14.53 1.79
N ALA A 147 4.06 -15.01 2.73
CA ALA A 147 4.30 -16.26 3.46
C ALA A 147 3.75 -17.47 2.70
N ASP A 148 2.51 -17.36 2.23
CA ASP A 148 1.75 -18.46 1.64
C ASP A 148 1.98 -18.56 0.11
N LEU A 149 2.21 -17.44 -0.57
CA LEU A 149 2.46 -17.39 -2.03
C LEU A 149 3.94 -17.19 -2.37
N GLY A 150 4.74 -16.73 -1.40
CA GLY A 150 6.18 -16.50 -1.62
C GLY A 150 6.52 -15.25 -2.43
N ILE A 151 5.55 -14.36 -2.65
CA ILE A 151 5.71 -13.19 -3.53
C ILE A 151 6.22 -11.93 -2.78
N PRO A 152 6.89 -11.01 -3.48
CA PRO A 152 7.10 -9.61 -3.08
C PRO A 152 5.83 -8.93 -2.59
N THR A 153 5.85 -8.38 -1.37
CA THR A 153 4.73 -7.57 -0.85
C THR A 153 5.16 -6.29 -0.14
N ALA A 154 4.32 -5.26 -0.23
CA ALA A 154 4.48 -4.01 0.50
C ALA A 154 3.16 -3.47 1.08
N ILE A 155 3.25 -2.73 2.17
CA ILE A 155 2.18 -1.89 2.72
C ILE A 155 2.69 -0.45 2.72
N PHE A 156 1.94 0.44 2.06
CA PHE A 156 2.24 1.87 2.04
C PHE A 156 1.40 2.58 3.09
N GLU A 157 2.03 3.37 3.96
CA GLU A 157 1.37 4.11 5.04
C GLU A 157 1.62 5.60 4.88
N VAL A 158 0.57 6.37 4.60
CA VAL A 158 0.60 7.84 4.65
C VAL A 158 -0.03 8.35 5.94
N THR A 159 0.53 9.39 6.55
CA THR A 159 -0.07 9.98 7.75
C THR A 159 -1.38 10.71 7.43
N GLU A 160 -2.34 10.68 8.35
CA GLU A 160 -3.54 11.50 8.35
C GLU A 160 -3.38 12.77 9.19
N ALA A 161 -2.40 12.81 10.09
CA ALA A 161 -2.10 13.98 10.90
C ALA A 161 -1.59 15.14 10.05
N ASP A 162 -2.25 16.30 10.18
CA ASP A 162 -1.80 17.59 9.66
C ASP A 162 -1.46 17.60 8.14
N LEU A 163 -2.10 16.71 7.37
CA LEU A 163 -2.05 16.67 5.91
C LEU A 163 -3.44 16.84 5.27
N PRO A 164 -3.58 17.80 4.34
CA PRO A 164 -4.73 17.86 3.44
C PRO A 164 -4.96 16.52 2.74
N VAL A 165 -6.22 16.18 2.47
CA VAL A 165 -6.57 14.91 1.79
C VAL A 165 -5.96 14.84 0.39
N GLU A 166 -5.80 15.98 -0.27
CA GLU A 166 -5.20 16.16 -1.58
C GLU A 166 -3.72 15.81 -1.55
N THR A 167 -2.98 16.26 -0.53
CA THR A 167 -1.57 15.90 -0.37
C THR A 167 -1.40 14.41 -0.11
N ARG A 168 -2.26 13.83 0.73
CA ARG A 168 -2.26 12.38 0.99
C ARG A 168 -2.53 11.58 -0.28
N ALA A 169 -3.54 11.98 -1.05
CA ALA A 169 -3.87 11.35 -2.32
C ALA A 169 -2.73 11.47 -3.32
N ALA A 170 -2.10 12.65 -3.45
CA ALA A 170 -0.97 12.87 -4.34
C ALA A 170 0.22 11.98 -3.98
N TRP A 171 0.56 11.85 -2.69
CA TRP A 171 1.68 11.00 -2.26
C TRP A 171 1.37 9.50 -2.44
N THR A 172 0.14 9.06 -2.14
CA THR A 172 -0.28 7.69 -2.40
C THR A 172 -0.27 7.37 -3.91
N GLU A 173 -0.73 8.30 -4.75
CA GLU A 173 -0.69 8.17 -6.21
C GLU A 173 0.75 8.12 -6.73
N ALA A 174 1.62 8.99 -6.24
CA ALA A 174 3.04 9.02 -6.61
C ALA A 174 3.72 7.67 -6.35
N TYR A 175 3.48 7.08 -5.18
CA TYR A 175 3.99 5.74 -4.86
C TYR A 175 3.40 4.67 -5.78
N THR A 176 2.09 4.69 -6.00
CA THR A 176 1.40 3.69 -6.84
C THR A 176 1.92 3.74 -8.27
N ARG A 177 2.09 4.94 -8.84
CA ARG A 177 2.68 5.13 -10.17
C ARG A 177 4.14 4.69 -10.21
N TRP A 178 4.91 4.98 -9.16
CA TRP A 178 6.29 4.52 -9.06
C TRP A 178 6.38 3.00 -9.13
N ILE A 179 5.52 2.28 -8.39
CA ILE A 179 5.43 0.81 -8.45
C ILE A 179 5.08 0.33 -9.86
N PHE A 180 4.12 0.96 -10.53
CA PHE A 180 3.70 0.53 -11.88
C PHE A 180 4.84 0.65 -12.89
N HIS A 181 5.60 1.74 -12.83
CA HIS A 181 6.77 1.92 -13.68
C HIS A 181 7.89 0.94 -13.32
N HIS A 182 8.18 0.79 -12.03
CA HIS A 182 9.25 -0.07 -11.55
C HIS A 182 9.01 -1.55 -11.90
N TRP A 183 7.78 -2.03 -11.76
CA TRP A 183 7.38 -3.40 -12.09
C TRP A 183 6.95 -3.59 -13.55
N GLY A 184 7.19 -2.61 -14.41
CA GLY A 184 7.03 -2.75 -15.87
C GLY A 184 5.58 -2.77 -16.36
N LEU A 185 4.60 -2.36 -15.54
CA LEU A 185 3.21 -2.18 -15.98
C LEU A 185 3.06 -0.98 -16.92
N LYS A 186 3.97 -0.01 -16.84
CA LYS A 186 3.96 1.18 -17.69
C LYS A 186 5.38 1.61 -18.06
N GLU A 187 5.61 1.94 -19.32
CA GLU A 187 6.86 2.55 -19.76
C GLU A 187 6.96 3.96 -19.16
N LEU A 188 8.14 4.33 -18.66
CA LEU A 188 8.44 5.73 -18.40
C LEU A 188 8.39 6.44 -19.75
N GLN A 189 7.34 7.23 -20.02
CA GLN A 189 7.32 8.08 -21.20
C GLN A 189 8.58 8.93 -21.15
N LYS A 190 9.54 8.66 -22.04
CA LYS A 190 10.64 9.59 -22.31
C LYS A 190 9.96 10.89 -22.71
N THR A 191 10.06 11.91 -21.87
CA THR A 191 9.68 13.27 -22.25
C THR A 191 10.46 13.60 -23.51
N GLY A 192 9.75 13.60 -24.63
CA GLY A 192 10.31 14.01 -25.91
C GLY A 192 10.80 15.43 -25.75
N SER A 193 12.09 15.64 -25.99
CA SER A 193 12.63 16.98 -26.20
C SER A 193 11.84 17.63 -27.32
N VAL A 194 11.24 18.79 -27.02
CA VAL A 194 10.88 19.80 -28.02
C VAL A 194 11.81 20.97 -27.79
#